data_AF-A0A6N4SL14-F1
#
_entry.id   AF-A0A6N4SL14-F1
#
_cell.length_a   1.000
_cell.length_b   1.000
_cell.length_c   1.000
_cell.angle_alpha   90.00
_cell.angle_beta   90.00
_cell.angle_gamma   90.00
#
_symmetry.space_group_name_H-M   'P 1'
#
loop_
_entity.id
_entity.type
_entity.pdbx_description
1 polymer ?
#
loop_
_entity_poly.entity_id
_entity_poly.type
_entity_poly.pdbx_seq_one_letter_code
_entity_poly.pdbx_strand_id
1 'polypeptide(L)'
;MRQKRSKRPTRLTPSPSPSSGSSISSSFDLASPDRPFDNILNFRDVGRTVNEFAGKRILREGILFRSARLDDASERDKHRLIDDINLSTIIDLRTNTEHESATRRCQNSLSLGSSEDIGIPGTTDRPHLLDLPGVQRHFINLTGRAFERLLLWRLDWYNFIKVIGLLASGYRKDAIRVIATQVMKPRGLIGLGRDTLDSAGTEIRAVFDVLTKDESYPVLIHCTQGKDRTGLIVMLLLLLAKEAATDIPLTAIAADYSKSETELRPELDALMKEITDIGLDEEYAKTPPGFTEALKEYLDTKYGGTKAYLLSIGCEEANIERIKRRLLMM
;
A
#
# COMPACT_ATOMS: atom_id res chain seq x y z
N MET A 1 -15.11 4.29 -82.13
CA MET A 1 -14.87 2.99 -82.78
C MET A 1 -13.37 2.66 -82.71
N ARG A 2 -13.01 1.49 -82.13
CA ARG A 2 -11.86 0.57 -82.44
C ARG A 2 -10.48 1.19 -82.78
N GLN A 3 -9.31 0.84 -82.22
CA GLN A 3 -8.71 -0.40 -81.67
C GLN A 3 -7.46 0.01 -80.84
N LYS A 4 -7.23 -0.47 -79.60
CA LYS A 4 -6.57 -1.72 -79.15
C LYS A 4 -5.06 -1.89 -79.46
N ARG A 5 -4.25 -1.91 -78.38
CA ARG A 5 -3.10 -2.78 -77.99
C ARG A 5 -1.98 -1.89 -77.39
N SER A 6 -1.35 -2.18 -76.26
CA SER A 6 -0.81 -3.46 -75.79
C SER A 6 -0.69 -3.48 -74.24
N LYS A 7 -1.01 -4.63 -73.63
CA LYS A 7 -0.88 -4.91 -72.18
C LYS A 7 0.51 -5.50 -71.90
N ARG A 8 1.21 -5.00 -70.87
CA ARG A 8 2.30 -5.72 -70.17
C ARG A 8 1.74 -6.31 -68.86
N PRO A 9 2.13 -7.52 -68.44
CA PRO A 9 1.61 -8.14 -67.22
C PRO A 9 2.40 -7.66 -65.99
N THR A 10 1.71 -7.12 -65.01
CA THR A 10 2.27 -6.75 -63.70
C THR A 10 2.43 -8.02 -62.86
N ARG A 11 3.64 -8.25 -62.37
CA ARG A 11 4.06 -9.38 -61.54
C ARG A 11 3.33 -9.34 -60.20
N LEU A 12 2.53 -10.36 -59.92
CA LEU A 12 1.98 -10.66 -58.59
C LEU A 12 3.14 -10.94 -57.64
N THR A 13 3.26 -10.16 -56.56
CA THR A 13 4.09 -10.50 -55.41
C THR A 13 3.17 -11.00 -54.29
N PRO A 14 3.59 -12.05 -53.56
CA PRO A 14 2.70 -12.79 -52.66
C PRO A 14 2.49 -12.06 -51.34
N SER A 15 1.25 -12.16 -50.83
CA SER A 15 0.86 -11.79 -49.47
C SER A 15 1.65 -12.60 -48.42
N PRO A 16 2.24 -11.96 -47.40
CA PRO A 16 2.78 -12.70 -46.27
C PRO A 16 1.63 -13.16 -45.36
N SER A 17 1.68 -14.45 -45.02
CA SER A 17 0.87 -15.11 -43.99
C SER A 17 1.14 -14.53 -42.59
N PRO A 18 0.17 -14.61 -41.65
CA PRO A 18 0.36 -14.10 -40.31
C PRO A 18 1.20 -15.10 -39.52
N SER A 19 2.43 -14.71 -39.20
CA SER A 19 3.21 -15.32 -38.13
C SER A 19 3.63 -14.20 -37.19
N SER A 20 2.82 -13.95 -36.18
CA SER A 20 3.20 -13.09 -35.06
C SER A 20 2.76 -13.79 -33.78
N GLY A 21 3.71 -14.50 -33.16
CA GLY A 21 3.67 -14.66 -31.72
C GLY A 21 3.65 -13.25 -31.12
N SER A 22 2.54 -12.90 -30.47
CA SER A 22 2.40 -11.60 -29.83
C SER A 22 3.22 -11.61 -28.53
N SER A 23 4.50 -11.31 -28.63
CA SER A 23 5.16 -10.61 -27.53
C SER A 23 4.41 -9.29 -27.37
N ILE A 24 3.65 -9.14 -26.29
CA ILE A 24 3.10 -7.85 -25.89
C ILE A 24 4.32 -6.99 -25.55
N SER A 25 4.85 -6.30 -26.57
CA SER A 25 5.81 -5.23 -26.42
C SER A 25 5.09 -4.13 -25.65
N SER A 26 5.23 -4.16 -24.33
CA SER A 26 4.73 -3.14 -23.45
C SER A 26 5.43 -1.84 -23.85
N SER A 27 4.71 -0.92 -24.51
CA SER A 27 5.20 0.38 -24.99
C SER A 27 5.44 1.35 -23.82
N PHE A 28 6.19 0.94 -22.80
CA PHE A 28 6.31 1.66 -21.54
C PHE A 28 7.77 2.03 -21.29
N ASP A 29 7.99 3.32 -21.10
CA ASP A 29 9.31 3.86 -20.77
C ASP A 29 9.61 3.61 -19.29
N LEU A 30 10.32 2.51 -19.05
CA LEU A 30 10.79 2.04 -17.75
C LEU A 30 11.93 2.89 -17.15
N ALA A 31 12.35 3.97 -17.83
CA ALA A 31 13.32 4.94 -17.34
C ALA A 31 12.67 6.21 -16.77
N SER A 32 11.34 6.34 -16.82
CA SER A 32 10.64 7.50 -16.28
C SER A 32 10.83 7.62 -14.75
N PRO A 33 11.18 8.81 -14.22
CA PRO A 33 11.24 9.08 -12.77
C PRO A 33 9.93 8.78 -12.04
N ASP A 34 8.82 8.80 -12.78
CA ASP A 34 7.46 8.71 -12.23
C ASP A 34 7.00 7.27 -11.96
N ARG A 35 7.72 6.25 -12.46
CA ARG A 35 7.37 4.84 -12.20
C ARG A 35 8.60 3.94 -12.08
N PRO A 36 9.25 3.93 -10.90
CA PRO A 36 10.57 3.31 -10.74
C PRO A 36 10.57 1.77 -10.73
N PHE A 37 9.42 1.11 -10.66
CA PHE A 37 9.33 -0.35 -10.51
C PHE A 37 8.43 -0.98 -11.56
N ASP A 38 8.77 -2.22 -11.92
CA ASP A 38 8.02 -3.02 -12.88
C ASP A 38 6.66 -3.43 -12.27
N ASN A 39 6.71 -4.00 -11.06
CA ASN A 39 5.53 -4.61 -10.42
C ASN A 39 5.19 -4.02 -9.04
N ILE A 40 6.07 -3.20 -8.45
CA ILE A 40 5.76 -2.54 -7.17
C ILE A 40 4.95 -1.28 -7.43
N LEU A 41 3.64 -1.38 -7.19
CA LEU A 41 2.72 -0.25 -7.34
C LEU A 41 2.82 0.73 -6.17
N ASN A 42 2.34 1.95 -6.40
CA ASN A 42 2.18 2.99 -5.37
C ASN A 42 3.48 3.32 -4.62
N PHE A 43 4.64 3.00 -5.20
CA PHE A 43 5.95 3.29 -4.64
C PHE A 43 6.29 4.77 -4.79
N ARG A 44 6.73 5.43 -3.71
CA ARG A 44 7.33 6.77 -3.77
C ARG A 44 8.15 7.10 -2.54
N ASP A 45 9.07 8.04 -2.73
CA ASP A 45 9.72 8.80 -1.65
C ASP A 45 8.74 9.86 -1.13
N VAL A 46 8.42 9.77 0.17
CA VAL A 46 7.48 10.67 0.83
C VAL A 46 8.06 12.09 0.93
N GLY A 47 9.35 12.19 1.27
CA GLY A 47 10.04 13.47 1.38
C GLY A 47 10.07 14.20 0.05
N ARG A 48 10.40 13.49 -1.03
CA ARG A 48 10.38 14.05 -2.39
C ARG A 48 8.99 14.54 -2.78
N THR A 49 7.96 13.72 -2.57
CA THR A 49 6.57 14.06 -2.94
C THR A 49 6.11 15.35 -2.26
N VAL A 50 6.39 15.50 -0.96
CA VAL A 50 6.04 16.71 -0.20
C VAL A 50 6.87 17.91 -0.63
N ASN A 51 8.18 17.73 -0.85
CA ASN A 51 9.08 18.81 -1.28
C ASN A 51 8.69 19.38 -2.66
N GLU A 52 8.38 18.50 -3.61
CA GLU A 52 7.93 18.86 -4.96
C GLU A 52 6.63 19.66 -4.89
N PHE A 53 5.65 19.19 -4.10
CA PHE A 53 4.39 19.91 -3.91
C PHE A 53 4.60 21.28 -3.26
N ALA A 54 5.44 21.35 -2.23
CA ALA A 54 5.71 22.60 -1.51
C ALA A 54 6.62 23.56 -2.29
N GLY A 55 7.27 23.11 -3.38
CA GLY A 55 8.27 23.89 -4.12
C GLY A 55 9.53 24.22 -3.30
N LYS A 56 9.75 23.52 -2.18
CA LYS A 56 10.85 23.76 -1.23
C LYS A 56 11.30 22.44 -0.63
N ARG A 57 12.62 22.27 -0.44
CA ARG A 57 13.19 21.12 0.27
C ARG A 57 13.03 21.32 1.78
N ILE A 58 12.01 20.67 2.36
CA ILE A 58 11.68 20.74 3.79
C ILE A 58 11.93 19.39 4.47
N LEU A 59 11.62 18.28 3.78
CA LEU A 59 11.87 16.93 4.24
C LEU A 59 13.12 16.33 3.60
N ARG A 60 13.80 15.45 4.34
CA ARG A 60 14.90 14.65 3.80
C ARG A 60 14.35 13.64 2.80
N GLU A 61 14.95 13.62 1.61
CA GLU A 61 14.70 12.62 0.57
C GLU A 61 15.57 11.38 0.84
N GLY A 62 15.14 10.23 0.34
CA GLY A 62 15.84 8.95 0.49
C GLY A 62 15.72 8.32 1.89
N ILE A 63 14.85 8.84 2.74
CA ILE A 63 14.70 8.38 4.13
C ILE A 63 13.45 7.51 4.32
N LEU A 64 12.28 8.00 3.88
CA LEU A 64 10.99 7.37 4.09
C LEU A 64 10.31 7.09 2.75
N PHE A 65 10.10 5.81 2.48
CA PHE A 65 9.39 5.31 1.31
C PHE A 65 8.05 4.67 1.72
N ARG A 66 7.10 4.69 0.79
CA ARG A 66 5.84 3.95 0.90
C ARG A 66 5.53 3.22 -0.40
N SER A 67 4.86 2.07 -0.32
CA SER A 67 4.42 1.30 -1.50
C SER A 67 3.19 0.45 -1.23
N ALA A 68 2.65 -0.16 -2.29
CA ALA A 68 1.83 -1.36 -2.20
C ALA A 68 2.67 -2.58 -1.81
N ARG A 69 2.04 -3.77 -1.76
CA ARG A 69 2.73 -5.03 -1.46
C ARG A 69 3.90 -5.29 -2.41
N LEU A 70 4.88 -6.03 -1.92
CA LEU A 70 6.10 -6.38 -2.64
C LEU A 70 6.09 -7.81 -3.21
N ASP A 71 4.98 -8.53 -3.03
CA ASP A 71 4.86 -9.97 -3.32
C ASP A 71 5.13 -10.30 -4.81
N ASP A 72 4.86 -9.34 -5.69
CA ASP A 72 4.92 -9.51 -7.15
C ASP A 72 6.19 -8.85 -7.76
N ALA A 73 7.14 -8.38 -6.94
CA ALA A 73 8.32 -7.64 -7.39
C ALA A 73 9.25 -8.46 -8.31
N SER A 74 9.73 -7.84 -9.40
CA SER A 74 10.68 -8.46 -10.33
C SER A 74 12.11 -8.55 -9.75
N GLU A 75 13.01 -9.31 -10.38
CA GLU A 75 14.44 -9.29 -9.98
C GLU A 75 15.05 -7.88 -10.14
N ARG A 76 14.61 -7.12 -11.15
CA ARG A 76 15.02 -5.72 -11.33
C ARG A 76 14.52 -4.85 -10.18
N ASP A 77 13.28 -5.08 -9.73
CA ASP A 77 12.72 -4.38 -8.57
C ASP A 77 13.56 -4.69 -7.31
N LYS A 78 13.99 -5.93 -7.11
CA LYS A 78 14.88 -6.31 -5.99
C LYS A 78 16.22 -5.56 -6.05
N HIS A 79 16.91 -5.60 -7.19
CA HIS A 79 18.18 -4.89 -7.36
C HIS A 79 18.00 -3.39 -7.09
N ARG A 80 16.92 -2.79 -7.57
CA ARG A 80 16.65 -1.37 -7.31
C ARG A 80 16.40 -1.05 -5.84
N LEU A 81 15.71 -1.92 -5.09
CA LEU A 81 15.50 -1.75 -3.65
C LEU A 81 16.83 -1.86 -2.87
N ILE A 82 17.73 -2.76 -3.29
CA ILE A 82 18.99 -3.04 -2.59
C ILE A 82 20.11 -2.09 -3.03
N ASP A 83 20.38 -2.01 -4.33
CA ASP A 83 21.59 -1.36 -4.86
C ASP A 83 21.39 0.16 -5.03
N ASP A 84 20.23 0.57 -5.55
CA ASP A 84 19.96 1.99 -5.83
C ASP A 84 19.43 2.70 -4.57
N ILE A 85 18.40 2.14 -3.95
CA ILE A 85 17.75 2.74 -2.78
C ILE A 85 18.53 2.44 -1.50
N ASN A 86 19.30 1.36 -1.44
CA ASN A 86 20.01 0.92 -0.23
C ASN A 86 19.04 0.75 0.95
N LEU A 87 17.89 0.12 0.68
CA LEU A 87 16.83 -0.04 1.67
C LEU A 87 17.34 -0.83 2.86
N SER A 88 17.14 -0.31 4.07
CA SER A 88 17.60 -0.95 5.31
C SER A 88 16.46 -1.68 6.03
N THR A 89 15.24 -1.16 5.96
CA THR A 89 14.09 -1.74 6.68
C THR A 89 12.79 -1.73 5.89
N ILE A 90 12.00 -2.79 6.05
CA ILE A 90 10.62 -2.90 5.59
C ILE A 90 9.69 -3.06 6.80
N ILE A 91 8.67 -2.21 6.88
CA ILE A 91 7.56 -2.34 7.82
C ILE A 91 6.32 -2.81 7.03
N ASP A 92 5.94 -4.07 7.21
CA ASP A 92 4.77 -4.69 6.58
C ASP A 92 3.57 -4.60 7.53
N LEU A 93 2.58 -3.78 7.15
CA LEU A 93 1.39 -3.49 7.95
C LEU A 93 0.23 -4.49 7.74
N ARG A 94 0.48 -5.59 7.02
CA ARG A 94 -0.55 -6.57 6.66
C ARG A 94 -0.93 -7.48 7.82
N THR A 95 -2.16 -7.97 7.75
CA THR A 95 -2.69 -8.99 8.64
C THR A 95 -2.09 -10.37 8.31
N ASN A 96 -2.09 -11.28 9.27
CA ASN A 96 -1.70 -12.67 9.02
C ASN A 96 -2.57 -13.32 7.93
N THR A 97 -3.87 -13.01 7.87
CA THR A 97 -4.79 -13.51 6.84
C THR A 97 -4.39 -13.06 5.43
N GLU A 98 -3.89 -11.83 5.29
CA GLU A 98 -3.35 -11.35 4.01
C GLU A 98 -2.08 -12.09 3.63
N HIS A 99 -1.18 -12.35 4.58
CA HIS A 99 0.01 -13.18 4.35
C HIS A 99 -0.34 -14.61 3.93
N GLU A 100 -1.29 -15.26 4.61
CA GLU A 100 -1.78 -16.59 4.26
C GLU A 100 -2.40 -16.62 2.86
N SER A 101 -3.15 -15.57 2.49
CA SER A 101 -3.76 -15.46 1.17
C SER A 101 -2.70 -15.23 0.08
N ALA A 102 -1.67 -14.43 0.36
CA ALA A 102 -0.54 -14.25 -0.54
C ALA A 102 0.29 -15.54 -0.71
N THR A 103 0.56 -16.27 0.38
CA THR A 103 1.20 -17.60 0.33
C THR A 103 0.43 -18.56 -0.56
N ARG A 104 -0.92 -18.65 -0.40
CA ARG A 104 -1.77 -19.49 -1.24
C ARG A 104 -1.70 -19.10 -2.72
N ARG A 105 -1.70 -17.81 -3.04
CA ARG A 105 -1.55 -17.34 -4.43
C ARG A 105 -0.20 -17.72 -5.03
N CYS A 106 0.89 -17.53 -4.27
CA CYS A 106 2.24 -17.92 -4.67
C CYS A 106 2.34 -19.44 -4.95
N GLN A 107 1.87 -20.27 -4.01
CA GLN A 107 1.86 -21.73 -4.15
C GLN A 107 1.04 -22.19 -5.36
N ASN A 108 -0.15 -21.61 -5.59
CA ASN A 108 -0.96 -21.92 -6.76
C ASN A 108 -0.23 -21.57 -8.06
N SER A 109 0.45 -20.43 -8.12
CA SER A 109 1.24 -20.03 -9.31
C SER A 109 2.40 -20.99 -9.56
N LEU A 110 3.09 -21.46 -8.52
CA LEU A 110 4.16 -22.44 -8.64
C LEU A 110 3.63 -23.80 -9.11
N SER A 111 2.49 -24.25 -8.57
CA SER A 111 1.86 -25.52 -8.96
C SER A 111 1.37 -25.55 -10.41
N LEU A 112 1.02 -24.39 -10.97
CA LEU A 112 0.66 -24.23 -12.38
C LEU A 112 1.89 -24.08 -13.29
N GLY A 113 3.07 -23.81 -12.72
CA GLY A 113 4.28 -23.40 -13.43
C GLY A 113 5.42 -24.42 -13.47
N SER A 114 5.40 -25.51 -12.71
CA SER A 114 6.51 -26.49 -12.70
C SER A 114 6.07 -27.95 -12.59
N SER A 115 6.09 -28.62 -13.74
CA SER A 115 6.50 -30.02 -13.88
C SER A 115 8.04 -30.05 -14.04
N GLU A 116 8.81 -29.61 -13.05
CA GLU A 116 10.25 -29.88 -12.97
C GLU A 116 10.81 -29.43 -11.61
N ASP A 117 11.55 -30.34 -10.96
CA ASP A 117 12.21 -30.19 -9.67
C ASP A 117 13.24 -29.05 -9.67
N ILE A 118 13.11 -28.12 -8.73
CA ILE A 118 14.25 -27.39 -8.17
C ILE A 118 14.08 -27.33 -6.65
N GLY A 119 14.87 -28.13 -5.94
CA GLY A 119 15.08 -27.94 -4.51
C GLY A 119 16.05 -26.78 -4.27
N ILE A 120 15.85 -26.04 -3.17
CA ILE A 120 16.84 -25.72 -2.11
C ILE A 120 16.21 -24.77 -1.07
N PRO A 121 16.64 -24.82 0.21
CA PRO A 121 15.87 -24.41 1.39
C PRO A 121 16.25 -23.04 1.99
N GLY A 122 15.26 -22.45 2.70
CA GLY A 122 15.37 -21.27 3.59
C GLY A 122 14.59 -20.07 3.03
N THR A 123 13.61 -19.43 3.68
CA THR A 123 13.10 -19.42 5.06
C THR A 123 11.67 -19.98 5.18
N THR A 124 11.46 -20.71 6.27
CA THR A 124 10.21 -21.33 6.73
C THR A 124 9.02 -20.35 6.86
N ASP A 125 7.82 -20.89 6.64
CA ASP A 125 6.46 -20.33 6.81
C ASP A 125 5.85 -19.35 5.79
N ARG A 126 6.59 -18.53 5.02
CA ARG A 126 5.98 -17.53 4.11
C ARG A 126 6.70 -17.38 2.75
N PRO A 127 6.43 -18.26 1.77
CA PRO A 127 7.15 -18.30 0.49
C PRO A 127 6.86 -17.11 -0.45
N HIS A 128 5.79 -16.33 -0.20
CA HIS A 128 5.44 -15.17 -1.02
C HIS A 128 6.27 -13.92 -0.69
N LEU A 129 7.09 -13.95 0.37
CA LEU A 129 7.85 -12.78 0.79
C LEU A 129 9.06 -12.59 -0.13
N LEU A 130 9.24 -11.35 -0.57
CA LEU A 130 10.41 -10.93 -1.32
C LEU A 130 11.69 -11.10 -0.49
N ASP A 131 12.60 -11.96 -0.93
CA ASP A 131 13.92 -12.11 -0.32
C ASP A 131 14.80 -10.91 -0.68
N LEU A 132 15.30 -10.22 0.34
CA LEU A 132 16.14 -9.03 0.22
C LEU A 132 17.27 -9.13 1.26
N PRO A 133 18.44 -9.65 0.88
CA PRO A 133 19.56 -9.85 1.79
C PRO A 133 19.97 -8.54 2.48
N GLY A 134 20.11 -8.59 3.81
CA GLY A 134 20.52 -7.42 4.62
C GLY A 134 19.39 -6.46 4.99
N VAL A 135 18.18 -6.60 4.44
CA VAL A 135 17.03 -5.75 4.75
C VAL A 135 16.24 -6.32 5.93
N GLN A 136 16.08 -5.54 7.00
CA GLN A 136 15.30 -5.97 8.16
C GLN A 136 13.79 -5.86 7.86
N ARG A 137 13.00 -6.88 8.21
CA ARG A 137 11.55 -6.87 8.01
C ARG A 137 10.79 -6.97 9.33
N HIS A 138 9.90 -6.01 9.57
CA HIS A 138 9.01 -5.98 10.73
C HIS A 138 7.57 -6.19 10.28
N PHE A 139 6.91 -7.21 10.84
CA PHE A 139 5.48 -7.46 10.62
C PHE A 139 4.68 -6.82 11.74
N ILE A 140 3.92 -5.77 11.42
CA ILE A 140 3.12 -5.03 12.40
C ILE A 140 1.67 -4.98 11.90
N ASN A 141 0.84 -5.91 12.36
CA ASN A 141 -0.55 -6.01 11.91
C ASN A 141 -1.40 -4.83 12.42
N LEU A 142 -1.42 -3.72 11.68
CA LEU A 142 -2.08 -2.48 12.10
C LEU A 142 -3.59 -2.64 12.32
N THR A 143 -4.25 -3.48 11.53
CA THR A 143 -5.67 -3.83 11.69
C THR A 143 -5.78 -5.18 12.38
N GLY A 144 -5.14 -5.30 13.55
CA GLY A 144 -5.10 -6.51 14.35
C GLY A 144 -6.37 -6.78 15.16
N ARG A 145 -6.25 -7.68 16.15
CA ARG A 145 -7.38 -8.14 16.97
C ARG A 145 -8.13 -7.02 17.68
N ALA A 146 -7.44 -5.94 18.07
CA ALA A 146 -8.07 -4.81 18.73
C ALA A 146 -9.05 -4.09 17.80
N PHE A 147 -8.65 -3.87 16.54
CA PHE A 147 -9.48 -3.27 15.51
C PHE A 147 -10.63 -4.20 15.09
N GLU A 148 -10.36 -5.49 14.87
CA GLU A 148 -11.40 -6.49 14.58
C GLU A 148 -12.47 -6.53 15.68
N ARG A 149 -12.03 -6.54 16.95
CA ARG A 149 -12.92 -6.50 18.11
C ARG A 149 -13.73 -5.21 18.14
N LEU A 150 -13.13 -4.06 17.84
CA LEU A 150 -13.85 -2.79 17.75
C LEU A 150 -14.96 -2.84 16.69
N LEU A 151 -14.67 -3.38 15.49
CA LEU A 151 -15.68 -3.53 14.44
C LEU A 151 -16.83 -4.44 14.88
N LEU A 152 -16.54 -5.55 15.57
CA LEU A 152 -17.56 -6.46 16.09
C LEU A 152 -18.45 -5.78 17.14
N TRP A 153 -17.88 -5.01 18.07
CA TRP A 153 -18.64 -4.29 19.09
C TRP A 153 -19.47 -3.13 18.54
N ARG A 154 -19.23 -2.70 17.30
CA ARG A 154 -20.07 -1.70 16.62
C ARG A 154 -21.33 -2.28 16.00
N LEU A 155 -21.43 -3.60 15.87
CA LEU A 155 -22.64 -4.24 15.38
C LEU A 155 -23.75 -4.14 16.43
N ASP A 156 -25.00 -3.99 15.98
CA ASP A 156 -26.13 -4.25 16.86
C ASP A 156 -26.15 -5.73 17.29
N TRP A 157 -26.89 -6.03 18.35
CA TRP A 157 -26.89 -7.34 18.97
C TRP A 157 -27.32 -8.46 18.00
N TYR A 158 -28.23 -8.17 17.05
CA TYR A 158 -28.71 -9.15 16.08
C TYR A 158 -27.62 -9.49 15.06
N ASN A 159 -27.01 -8.45 14.47
CA ASN A 159 -25.93 -8.64 13.52
C ASN A 159 -24.66 -9.21 14.16
N PHE A 160 -24.40 -8.90 15.44
CA PHE A 160 -23.34 -9.53 16.21
C PHE A 160 -23.55 -11.04 16.33
N ILE A 161 -24.72 -11.49 16.80
CA ILE A 161 -25.04 -12.93 16.91
C ILE A 161 -24.98 -13.60 15.52
N LYS A 162 -25.49 -12.92 14.49
CA LYS A 162 -25.45 -13.41 13.11
C LYS A 162 -24.01 -13.64 12.63
N VAL A 163 -23.09 -12.71 12.88
CA VAL A 163 -21.67 -12.86 12.53
C VAL A 163 -21.05 -14.06 13.24
N ILE A 164 -21.30 -14.21 14.55
CA ILE A 164 -20.79 -15.37 15.31
C ILE A 164 -21.34 -16.69 14.74
N GLY A 165 -22.63 -16.76 14.44
CA GLY A 165 -23.26 -17.94 13.83
C GLY A 165 -22.67 -18.30 12.47
N LEU A 166 -22.43 -17.30 11.61
CA LEU A 166 -21.80 -17.49 10.30
C LEU A 166 -20.36 -17.98 10.42
N LEU A 167 -19.56 -17.40 11.33
CA LEU A 167 -18.19 -17.83 11.59
C LEU A 167 -18.13 -19.27 12.13
N ALA A 168 -19.00 -19.61 13.10
CA ALA A 168 -19.09 -20.96 13.66
C ALA A 168 -19.49 -22.01 12.62
N SER A 169 -20.29 -21.61 11.63
CA SER A 169 -20.75 -22.46 10.53
C SER A 169 -19.80 -22.50 9.33
N GLY A 170 -18.65 -21.81 9.39
CA GLY A 170 -17.64 -21.79 8.33
C GLY A 170 -17.87 -20.76 7.22
N TYR A 171 -18.96 -19.98 7.27
CA TYR A 171 -19.33 -18.95 6.29
C TYR A 171 -18.59 -17.63 6.52
N ARG A 172 -17.25 -17.68 6.46
CA ARG A 172 -16.38 -16.51 6.73
C ARG A 172 -16.66 -15.33 5.79
N LYS A 173 -16.91 -15.59 4.50
CA LYS A 173 -17.20 -14.54 3.52
C LYS A 173 -18.49 -13.78 3.85
N ASP A 174 -19.53 -14.50 4.23
CA ASP A 174 -20.81 -13.89 4.61
C ASP A 174 -20.69 -13.10 5.91
N ALA A 175 -19.91 -13.60 6.89
CA ALA A 175 -19.61 -12.86 8.11
C ALA A 175 -18.89 -11.54 7.83
N ILE A 176 -17.88 -11.55 6.95
CA ILE A 176 -17.17 -10.34 6.51
C ILE A 176 -18.13 -9.40 5.80
N ARG A 177 -19.02 -9.91 4.94
CA ARG A 177 -20.03 -9.09 4.24
C ARG A 177 -20.97 -8.39 5.21
N VAL A 178 -21.36 -9.03 6.31
CA VAL A 178 -22.17 -8.38 7.37
C VAL A 178 -21.38 -7.24 8.01
N ILE A 179 -20.13 -7.46 8.44
CA ILE A 179 -19.30 -6.41 9.03
C ILE A 179 -19.08 -5.25 8.04
N ALA A 180 -18.80 -5.58 6.78
CA ALA A 180 -18.58 -4.62 5.72
C ALA A 180 -19.81 -3.74 5.49
N THR A 181 -20.98 -4.34 5.33
CA THR A 181 -22.23 -3.60 5.04
C THR A 181 -22.79 -2.85 6.24
N GLN A 182 -22.67 -3.40 7.45
CA GLN A 182 -23.31 -2.83 8.65
C GLN A 182 -22.40 -1.88 9.42
N VAL A 183 -21.07 -2.05 9.35
CA VAL A 183 -20.12 -1.24 10.11
C VAL A 183 -19.25 -0.41 9.19
N MET A 184 -18.53 -1.06 8.27
CA MET A 184 -17.54 -0.35 7.45
C MET A 184 -18.23 0.68 6.55
N LYS A 185 -19.19 0.25 5.72
CA LYS A 185 -19.89 1.10 4.75
C LYS A 185 -20.45 2.40 5.37
N PRO A 186 -21.24 2.38 6.47
CA PRO A 186 -21.71 3.61 7.10
C PRO A 186 -20.60 4.47 7.71
N ARG A 187 -19.51 3.84 8.13
CA ARG A 187 -18.38 4.51 8.78
C ARG A 187 -17.50 5.26 7.78
N GLY A 188 -17.39 4.73 6.56
CA GLY A 188 -16.51 5.25 5.51
C GLY A 188 -15.03 5.14 5.87
N LEU A 189 -14.15 5.42 4.91
CA LEU A 189 -12.70 5.35 5.11
C LEU A 189 -12.20 6.33 6.18
N ILE A 190 -12.78 7.54 6.27
CA ILE A 190 -12.43 8.53 7.32
C ILE A 190 -12.75 7.97 8.71
N GLY A 191 -13.95 7.42 8.91
CA GLY A 191 -14.33 6.87 10.19
C GLY A 191 -13.50 5.63 10.56
N LEU A 192 -13.14 4.80 9.59
CA LEU A 192 -12.22 3.67 9.82
C LEU A 192 -10.81 4.14 10.19
N GLY A 193 -10.33 5.25 9.62
CA GLY A 193 -9.09 5.91 10.04
C GLY A 193 -9.13 6.33 11.51
N ARG A 194 -10.23 6.96 11.95
CA ARG A 194 -10.46 7.32 13.37
C ARG A 194 -10.50 6.09 14.28
N ASP A 195 -11.19 5.05 13.84
CA ASP A 195 -11.29 3.79 14.58
C ASP A 195 -9.94 3.08 14.70
N THR A 196 -9.08 3.20 13.68
CA THR A 196 -7.71 2.69 13.72
C THR A 196 -6.87 3.46 14.73
N LEU A 197 -6.93 4.80 14.74
CA LEU A 197 -6.22 5.62 15.74
C LEU A 197 -6.63 5.26 17.18
N ASP A 198 -7.90 4.95 17.40
CA ASP A 198 -8.44 4.62 18.72
C ASP A 198 -8.11 3.21 19.23
N SER A 199 -7.88 2.26 18.32
CA SER A 199 -7.77 0.83 18.68
C SER A 199 -6.39 0.23 18.43
N ALA A 200 -5.60 0.81 17.52
CA ALA A 200 -4.31 0.27 17.09
C ALA A 200 -3.10 0.98 17.73
N GLY A 201 -3.27 1.57 18.92
CA GLY A 201 -2.21 2.35 19.58
C GLY A 201 -0.94 1.53 19.86
N THR A 202 -1.08 0.24 20.19
CA THR A 202 0.07 -0.65 20.45
C THR A 202 0.87 -0.88 19.17
N GLU A 203 0.17 -1.11 18.06
CA GLU A 203 0.75 -1.37 16.75
C GLU A 203 1.37 -0.10 16.16
N ILE A 204 0.71 1.06 16.30
CA ILE A 204 1.27 2.35 15.90
C ILE A 204 2.53 2.64 16.70
N ARG A 205 2.52 2.44 18.02
CA ARG A 205 3.73 2.56 18.84
C ARG A 205 4.86 1.66 18.33
N ALA A 206 4.58 0.39 18.02
CA ALA A 206 5.58 -0.52 17.50
C ALA A 206 6.23 -0.03 16.19
N VAL A 207 5.46 0.63 15.32
CA VAL A 207 6.03 1.29 14.13
C VAL A 207 7.00 2.40 14.53
N PHE A 208 6.62 3.27 15.46
CA PHE A 208 7.47 4.37 15.92
C PHE A 208 8.72 3.88 16.69
N ASP A 209 8.63 2.77 17.40
CA ASP A 209 9.77 2.13 18.07
C ASP A 209 10.82 1.65 17.05
N VAL A 210 10.40 1.12 15.89
CA VAL A 210 11.32 0.79 14.78
C VAL A 210 11.96 2.06 14.23
N LEU A 211 11.15 3.08 13.93
CA LEU A 211 11.63 4.35 13.33
C LEU A 211 12.57 5.16 14.23
N THR A 212 12.69 4.80 15.51
CA THR A 212 13.61 5.46 16.43
C THR A 212 15.08 5.13 16.12
N LYS A 213 15.34 3.94 15.55
CA LYS A 213 16.68 3.42 15.32
C LYS A 213 17.33 4.03 14.09
N ASP A 214 18.62 4.35 14.18
CA ASP A 214 19.37 4.97 13.10
C ASP A 214 19.56 4.00 11.93
N GLU A 215 19.80 2.73 12.25
CA GLU A 215 19.96 1.62 11.30
C GLU A 215 18.67 1.24 10.56
N SER A 216 17.51 1.78 10.95
CA SER A 216 16.26 1.48 10.26
C SER A 216 16.09 2.24 8.95
N TYR A 217 16.94 3.22 8.66
CA TYR A 217 16.82 4.07 7.48
C TYR A 217 17.85 3.72 6.41
N PRO A 218 17.48 3.71 5.12
CA PRO A 218 16.15 4.04 4.58
C PRO A 218 15.06 3.00 4.88
N VAL A 219 13.83 3.47 5.14
CA VAL A 219 12.70 2.62 5.54
C VAL A 219 11.58 2.65 4.51
N LEU A 220 10.99 1.49 4.23
CA LEU A 220 9.80 1.32 3.39
C LEU A 220 8.63 0.84 4.24
N ILE A 221 7.53 1.58 4.25
CA ILE A 221 6.30 1.19 4.93
C ILE A 221 5.26 0.79 3.87
N HIS A 222 4.70 -0.42 3.98
CA HIS A 222 3.68 -0.87 3.03
C HIS A 222 2.54 -1.63 3.72
N CYS A 223 1.46 -1.79 2.98
CA CYS A 223 0.38 -2.72 3.32
C CYS A 223 0.02 -3.51 2.04
N THR A 224 -1.24 -3.81 1.79
CA THR A 224 -1.64 -4.44 0.52
C THR A 224 -1.58 -3.48 -0.66
N GLN A 225 -2.25 -2.32 -0.55
CA GLN A 225 -2.25 -1.29 -1.60
C GLN A 225 -1.35 -0.09 -1.27
N GLY A 226 -0.86 0.03 -0.03
CA GLY A 226 -0.10 1.20 0.40
C GLY A 226 -0.93 2.48 0.54
N LYS A 227 -2.27 2.39 0.54
CA LYS A 227 -3.19 3.54 0.61
C LYS A 227 -3.62 3.85 2.04
N ASP A 228 -4.43 2.99 2.67
CA ASP A 228 -5.11 3.34 3.93
C ASP A 228 -4.23 3.16 5.18
N ARG A 229 -3.82 1.93 5.50
CA ARG A 229 -2.95 1.65 6.67
C ARG A 229 -1.61 2.37 6.58
N THR A 230 -0.94 2.26 5.43
CA THR A 230 0.30 2.97 5.14
C THR A 230 0.08 4.47 5.12
N GLY A 231 -0.99 4.96 4.50
CA GLY A 231 -1.29 6.39 4.46
C GLY A 231 -1.56 6.97 5.84
N LEU A 232 -2.21 6.24 6.74
CA LEU A 232 -2.42 6.68 8.11
C LEU A 232 -1.08 6.87 8.85
N ILE A 233 -0.18 5.88 8.77
CA ILE A 233 1.15 5.95 9.40
C ILE A 233 1.99 7.09 8.79
N VAL A 234 2.03 7.20 7.46
CA VAL A 234 2.77 8.25 6.76
C VAL A 234 2.20 9.63 7.11
N MET A 235 0.87 9.77 7.17
CA MET A 235 0.20 11.00 7.59
C MET A 235 0.59 11.39 9.02
N LEU A 236 0.63 10.45 9.97
CA LEU A 236 1.10 10.73 11.34
C LEU A 236 2.55 11.24 11.36
N LEU A 237 3.45 10.63 10.58
CA LEU A 237 4.84 11.09 10.48
C LEU A 237 4.96 12.49 9.87
N LEU A 238 4.17 12.78 8.83
CA LEU A 238 4.14 14.08 8.17
C LEU A 238 3.49 15.17 9.04
N LEU A 239 2.43 14.85 9.78
CA LEU A 239 1.83 15.77 10.74
C LEU A 239 2.80 16.08 11.89
N LEU A 240 3.53 15.08 12.38
CA LEU A 240 4.58 15.29 13.37
C LEU A 240 5.71 16.18 12.85
N ALA A 241 6.15 15.98 11.60
CA ALA A 241 7.13 16.86 10.96
C ALA A 241 6.59 18.30 10.82
N LYS A 242 5.31 18.44 10.44
CA LYS A 242 4.62 19.72 10.31
C LYS A 242 4.52 20.48 11.64
N GLU A 243 4.36 19.79 12.77
CA GLU A 243 4.37 20.42 14.10
C GLU A 243 5.72 21.10 14.42
N ALA A 244 6.84 20.66 13.83
CA ALA A 244 8.14 21.32 13.97
C ALA A 244 8.51 22.27 12.84
N ALA A 245 8.03 22.03 11.62
CA ALA A 245 8.28 22.86 10.46
C ALA A 245 6.95 23.35 9.88
N THR A 246 6.58 24.59 10.21
CA THR A 246 5.33 25.23 9.77
C THR A 246 5.17 25.28 8.25
N ASP A 247 6.29 25.23 7.53
CA ASP A 247 6.38 25.30 6.08
C ASP A 247 5.81 24.08 5.36
N ILE A 248 5.56 22.95 6.05
CA ILE A 248 4.90 21.78 5.44
C ILE A 248 3.39 22.06 5.36
N PRO A 249 2.80 22.34 4.19
CA PRO A 249 1.38 22.64 4.11
C PRO A 249 0.57 21.35 4.30
N LEU A 250 -0.60 21.45 4.95
CA LEU A 250 -1.49 20.29 5.13
C LEU A 250 -1.92 19.69 3.78
N THR A 251 -2.06 20.55 2.76
CA THR A 251 -2.37 20.17 1.39
C THR A 251 -1.29 19.31 0.74
N ALA A 252 -0.01 19.43 1.12
CA ALA A 252 1.04 18.51 0.64
C ALA A 252 0.87 17.11 1.22
N ILE A 253 0.48 17.01 2.49
CA ILE A 253 0.20 15.73 3.16
C ILE A 253 -1.03 15.07 2.51
N ALA A 254 -2.07 15.86 2.25
CA ALA A 254 -3.26 15.39 1.54
C ALA A 254 -2.94 14.97 0.10
N ALA A 255 -2.09 15.72 -0.62
CA ALA A 255 -1.65 15.37 -1.96
C ALA A 255 -0.85 14.05 -2.00
N ASP A 256 0.04 13.82 -1.04
CA ASP A 256 0.75 12.53 -0.92
C ASP A 256 -0.23 11.36 -0.72
N TYR A 257 -1.24 11.53 0.14
CA TYR A 257 -2.28 10.51 0.33
C TYR A 257 -3.09 10.27 -0.96
N SER A 258 -3.59 11.34 -1.59
CA SER A 258 -4.42 11.27 -2.80
C SER A 258 -3.68 10.74 -4.02
N LYS A 259 -2.34 10.86 -4.08
CA LYS A 259 -1.52 10.27 -5.15
C LYS A 259 -1.72 8.74 -5.26
N SER A 260 -2.10 8.06 -4.18
CA SER A 260 -2.40 6.62 -4.25
C SER A 260 -3.53 6.26 -5.19
N GLU A 261 -4.49 7.15 -5.45
CA GLU A 261 -5.56 6.88 -6.41
C GLU A 261 -5.04 6.73 -7.84
N THR A 262 -4.10 7.60 -8.25
CA THR A 262 -3.50 7.53 -9.59
C THR A 262 -2.56 6.33 -9.71
N GLU A 263 -1.77 6.05 -8.68
CA GLU A 263 -0.79 4.95 -8.69
C GLU A 263 -1.43 3.56 -8.69
N LEU A 264 -2.63 3.43 -8.12
CA LEU A 264 -3.36 2.16 -8.01
C LEU A 264 -4.32 1.92 -9.18
N ARG A 265 -4.39 2.83 -10.16
CA ARG A 265 -5.20 2.66 -11.37
C ARG A 265 -5.02 1.29 -12.07
N PRO A 266 -3.83 0.67 -12.17
CA PRO A 266 -3.68 -0.65 -12.79
C PRO A 266 -4.42 -1.78 -12.06
N GLU A 267 -4.64 -1.65 -10.75
CA GLU A 267 -5.37 -2.64 -9.94
C GLU A 267 -6.83 -2.26 -9.71
N LEU A 268 -7.29 -1.11 -10.23
CA LEU A 268 -8.61 -0.56 -9.94
C LEU A 268 -9.75 -1.54 -10.26
N ASP A 269 -9.72 -2.16 -11.44
CA ASP A 269 -10.80 -3.08 -11.87
C ASP A 269 -10.86 -4.34 -10.98
N ALA A 270 -9.69 -4.91 -10.66
CA ALA A 270 -9.61 -6.07 -9.78
C ALA A 270 -10.07 -5.72 -8.35
N LEU A 271 -9.66 -4.54 -7.86
CA LEU A 271 -10.05 -4.03 -6.57
C LEU A 271 -11.55 -3.76 -6.48
N MET A 272 -12.15 -3.17 -7.51
CA MET A 272 -13.59 -2.90 -7.56
C MET A 272 -14.40 -4.20 -7.47
N LYS A 273 -13.93 -5.27 -8.12
CA LYS A 273 -14.55 -6.60 -8.02
C LYS A 273 -14.49 -7.12 -6.59
N GLU A 274 -13.33 -7.07 -5.94
CA GLU A 274 -13.16 -7.53 -4.55
C GLU A 274 -14.01 -6.73 -3.56
N ILE A 275 -14.06 -5.40 -3.71
CA ILE A 275 -14.89 -4.49 -2.89
C ILE A 275 -16.38 -4.82 -3.03
N THR A 276 -16.84 -5.03 -4.26
CA THR A 276 -18.24 -5.35 -4.55
C THR A 276 -18.62 -6.73 -4.00
N ASP A 277 -17.71 -7.71 -4.10
CA ASP A 277 -17.91 -9.07 -3.60
C ASP A 277 -18.15 -9.10 -2.07
N ILE A 278 -17.52 -8.18 -1.32
CA ILE A 278 -17.72 -8.03 0.13
C ILE A 278 -18.84 -7.04 0.50
N GLY A 279 -19.53 -6.46 -0.50
CA GLY A 279 -20.68 -5.56 -0.29
C GLY A 279 -20.34 -4.12 0.06
N LEU A 280 -19.14 -3.66 -0.29
CA LEU A 280 -18.74 -2.25 -0.19
C LEU A 280 -18.94 -1.52 -1.53
N ASP A 281 -18.93 -0.18 -1.47
CA ASP A 281 -19.10 0.67 -2.65
C ASP A 281 -17.75 1.09 -3.25
N GLU A 282 -17.76 1.56 -4.50
CA GLU A 282 -16.55 1.99 -5.23
C GLU A 282 -15.74 3.09 -4.53
N GLU A 283 -16.35 3.84 -3.63
CA GLU A 283 -15.68 4.86 -2.81
C GLU A 283 -14.51 4.28 -2.00
N TYR A 284 -14.55 2.98 -1.67
CA TYR A 284 -13.46 2.28 -0.99
C TYR A 284 -12.23 2.05 -1.86
N ALA A 285 -12.38 2.10 -3.20
CA ALA A 285 -11.25 2.05 -4.12
C ALA A 285 -10.53 3.40 -4.19
N LYS A 286 -11.25 4.50 -3.95
CA LYS A 286 -10.77 5.88 -4.10
C LYS A 286 -10.12 6.43 -2.83
N THR A 287 -9.55 7.62 -2.94
CA THR A 287 -9.09 8.42 -1.80
C THR A 287 -10.18 9.41 -1.43
N PRO A 288 -10.79 9.33 -0.23
CA PRO A 288 -11.90 10.21 0.12
C PRO A 288 -11.40 11.66 0.29
N PRO A 289 -12.11 12.65 -0.24
CA PRO A 289 -11.75 14.05 -0.06
C PRO A 289 -11.83 14.42 1.43
N GLY A 290 -10.89 15.25 1.89
CA GLY A 290 -10.85 15.69 3.29
C GLY A 290 -10.34 14.64 4.28
N PHE A 291 -9.81 13.49 3.83
CA PHE A 291 -9.31 12.44 4.71
C PHE A 291 -8.29 12.96 5.72
N THR A 292 -7.27 13.65 5.21
CA THR A 292 -6.15 14.17 6.00
C THR A 292 -6.62 15.25 6.97
N GLU A 293 -7.47 16.16 6.51
CA GLU A 293 -8.07 17.22 7.29
C GLU A 293 -8.92 16.66 8.43
N ALA A 294 -9.80 15.71 8.14
CA ALA A 294 -10.73 15.12 9.10
C ALA A 294 -10.03 14.26 10.15
N LEU A 295 -8.89 13.65 9.83
CA LEU A 295 -8.07 12.91 10.80
C LEU A 295 -7.16 13.83 11.61
N LYS A 296 -6.60 14.89 11.01
CA LYS A 296 -5.88 15.93 11.76
C LYS A 296 -6.81 16.58 12.78
N GLU A 297 -7.99 17.01 12.37
CA GLU A 297 -8.99 17.60 13.28
C GLU A 297 -9.35 16.62 14.40
N TYR A 298 -9.48 15.34 14.09
CA TYR A 298 -9.74 14.32 15.11
C TYR A 298 -8.60 14.18 16.12
N LEU A 299 -7.35 14.20 15.66
CA LEU A 299 -6.16 14.17 16.52
C LEU A 299 -6.10 15.42 17.41
N ASP A 300 -6.35 16.61 16.83
CA ASP A 300 -6.34 17.87 17.57
C ASP A 300 -7.43 17.92 18.65
N THR A 301 -8.66 17.54 18.30
CA THR A 301 -9.83 17.67 19.19
C THR A 301 -9.86 16.62 20.28
N LYS A 302 -9.53 15.35 19.97
CA LYS A 302 -9.60 14.25 20.93
C LYS A 302 -8.33 14.09 21.75
N TYR A 303 -7.17 14.24 21.13
CA TYR A 303 -5.88 13.92 21.75
C TYR A 303 -5.03 15.16 22.04
N GLY A 304 -5.37 16.33 21.50
CA GLY A 304 -4.58 17.55 21.65
C GLY A 304 -3.44 17.68 20.64
N GLY A 305 -3.49 16.93 19.52
CA GLY A 305 -2.51 16.97 18.44
C GLY A 305 -1.81 15.62 18.21
N THR A 306 -0.93 15.57 17.20
CA THR A 306 -0.28 14.31 16.79
C THR A 306 0.77 13.88 17.81
N LYS A 307 1.59 14.81 18.32
CA LYS A 307 2.53 14.50 19.41
C LYS A 307 1.81 13.98 20.66
N ALA A 308 0.74 14.64 21.07
CA ALA A 308 -0.03 14.23 22.26
C ALA A 308 -0.68 12.85 22.08
N TYR A 309 -1.19 12.54 20.89
CA TYR A 309 -1.64 11.20 20.54
C TYR A 309 -0.53 10.15 20.70
N LEU A 310 0.66 10.39 20.12
CA LEU A 310 1.79 9.46 20.21
C LEU A 310 2.26 9.22 21.66
N LEU A 311 2.29 10.28 22.48
CA LEU A 311 2.56 10.14 23.92
C LEU A 311 1.49 9.29 24.62
N SER A 312 0.21 9.47 24.27
CA SER A 312 -0.90 8.74 24.89
C SER A 312 -0.89 7.23 24.61
N ILE A 313 -0.30 6.81 23.49
CA ILE A 313 -0.12 5.38 23.14
C ILE A 313 1.22 4.82 23.64
N GLY A 314 2.00 5.62 24.39
CA GLY A 314 3.22 5.20 25.07
C GLY A 314 4.51 5.37 24.27
N CYS A 315 4.53 6.18 23.21
CA CYS A 315 5.80 6.60 22.58
C CYS A 315 6.54 7.57 23.51
N GLU A 316 7.85 7.40 23.65
CA GLU A 316 8.67 8.31 24.46
C GLU A 316 8.89 9.64 23.72
N GLU A 317 8.89 10.76 24.45
CA GLU A 317 9.10 12.09 23.87
C GLU A 317 10.45 12.19 23.14
N ALA A 318 11.52 11.61 23.71
CA ALA A 318 12.84 11.59 23.10
C ALA A 318 12.84 10.88 21.72
N ASN A 319 12.05 9.82 21.58
CA ASN A 319 11.92 9.05 20.33
C ASN A 319 11.15 9.85 19.28
N ILE A 320 10.04 10.48 19.68
CA ILE A 320 9.25 11.38 18.83
C ILE A 320 10.14 12.50 18.26
N GLU A 321 10.92 13.17 19.12
CA GLU A 321 11.82 14.26 18.72
C GLU A 321 12.96 13.76 17.82
N ARG A 322 13.47 12.54 18.03
CA ARG A 322 14.49 11.93 17.17
C ARG A 322 13.95 11.66 15.77
N ILE A 323 12.76 11.07 15.66
CA ILE A 323 12.09 10.80 14.37
C ILE A 323 11.87 12.12 13.63
N LYS A 324 11.36 13.14 14.32
CA LYS A 324 11.11 14.47 13.75
C LYS A 324 12.36 15.09 13.15
N ARG A 325 13.48 15.08 13.89
CA ARG A 325 14.79 15.57 13.39
C ARG A 325 15.32 14.77 12.20
N ARG A 326 15.04 13.46 12.12
CA ARG A 326 15.44 12.62 10.99
C ARG A 326 14.70 13.02 9.72
N LEU A 327 13.41 13.30 9.82
CA LEU A 327 12.56 13.60 8.66
C LEU A 327 12.82 15.00 8.09
N LEU A 328 13.21 15.97 8.91
CA LEU A 328 13.40 17.35 8.48
C LEU A 328 14.80 17.62 7.89
N MET A 329 14.86 18.42 6.82
CA MET A 329 16.08 19.10 6.41
C MET A 329 16.40 20.16 7.48
N MET A 330 17.59 20.09 8.08
CA MET A 330 18.05 21.06 9.07
C MET A 330 18.65 22.29 8.42
#